data_AF-A0A841KU06-F1
#
_entry.id   AF-A0A841KU06-F1
#
_cell.length_a   1.000
_cell.length_b   1.000
_cell.length_c   1.000
_cell.angle_alpha   90.00
_cell.angle_beta   90.00
_cell.angle_gamma   90.00
#
_symmetry.space_group_name_H-M   'P 1'
#
loop_
_entity.id
_entity.type
_entity.pdbx_description
1 polymer ?
#
loop_
_entity_poly.entity_id
_entity_poly.type
_entity_poly.pdbx_seq_one_letter_code
_entity_poly.pdbx_strand_id
1 'polypeptide(L)'
;MNGVLTHRIQLKLVNQTINNKFLIWKRQYRCIVFSKLNSRRLKMKQKRKYSILIHLFTFIQIILVGAVSTIENLSHKKMGVMRHLVYRNHVFQTTWFTSELMYLYRIILIACFVIHLGSLIKNLKYAGKTFLTSHLITLGVNLSLVLLFFNSGLSAYYYWIITALICLVIQYFKMIMHIVAFKKLDKY
;
A
#
# COMPACT_ATOMS: atom_id res chain seq x y z
N MET A 1 -0.67 -17.59 -79.54
CA MET A 1 0.31 -17.08 -78.54
C MET A 1 -0.31 -16.22 -77.43
N ASN A 2 -1.56 -15.74 -77.54
CA ASN A 2 -2.16 -14.83 -76.54
C ASN A 2 -2.55 -15.48 -75.19
N GLY A 3 -2.83 -16.79 -75.15
CA GLY A 3 -3.28 -17.49 -73.93
C GLY A 3 -2.22 -17.66 -72.84
N VAL A 4 -0.93 -17.67 -73.20
CA VAL A 4 0.18 -17.81 -72.23
C VAL A 4 0.45 -16.47 -71.53
N LEU A 5 0.25 -15.36 -72.22
CA LEU A 5 0.42 -14.01 -71.66
C LEU A 5 -0.70 -13.69 -70.65
N THR A 6 -1.95 -14.01 -70.98
CA THR A 6 -3.10 -13.79 -70.09
C THR A 6 -2.99 -14.62 -68.81
N HIS A 7 -2.51 -15.86 -68.90
CA HIS A 7 -2.29 -16.72 -67.73
C HIS A 7 -1.16 -16.19 -66.80
N ARG A 8 -0.08 -15.61 -67.36
CA ARG A 8 0.98 -14.98 -66.55
C ARG A 8 0.50 -13.71 -65.85
N ILE A 9 -0.35 -12.92 -66.51
CA ILE A 9 -0.92 -11.69 -65.93
C ILE A 9 -1.87 -12.05 -64.77
N GLN A 10 -2.72 -13.07 -64.94
CA GLN A 10 -3.59 -13.57 -63.88
C GLN A 10 -2.80 -14.08 -62.67
N LEU A 11 -1.73 -14.86 -62.89
CA LEU A 11 -0.87 -15.34 -61.80
C LEU A 11 -0.19 -14.19 -61.04
N LYS A 12 0.27 -13.13 -61.74
CA LYS A 12 0.83 -11.94 -61.08
C LYS A 12 -0.22 -11.21 -60.24
N LEU A 13 -1.44 -11.03 -60.75
CA LEU A 13 -2.52 -10.38 -60.02
C LEU A 13 -2.89 -11.17 -58.76
N VAL A 14 -3.03 -12.49 -58.86
CA VAL A 14 -3.31 -13.38 -57.72
C VAL A 14 -2.22 -13.25 -56.65
N ASN A 15 -0.94 -13.31 -57.04
CA ASN A 15 0.18 -13.17 -56.11
C ASN A 15 0.20 -11.79 -55.42
N GLN A 16 -0.17 -10.73 -56.15
CA GLN A 16 -0.22 -9.37 -55.62
C GLN A 16 -1.35 -9.19 -54.60
N THR A 17 -2.53 -9.78 -54.84
CA THR A 17 -3.62 -9.84 -53.85
C THR A 17 -3.25 -10.62 -52.60
N ILE A 18 -2.53 -11.74 -52.72
CA ILE A 18 -2.07 -12.53 -51.58
C ILE A 18 -1.08 -11.72 -50.74
N ASN A 19 -0.11 -11.05 -51.38
CA ASN A 19 0.84 -10.17 -50.68
C ASN A 19 0.16 -9.01 -49.96
N ASN A 20 -0.83 -8.37 -50.58
CA ASN A 20 -1.59 -7.29 -49.94
C ASN A 20 -2.40 -7.78 -48.73
N LYS A 21 -3.08 -8.94 -48.83
CA LYS A 21 -3.79 -9.55 -47.70
C LYS A 21 -2.84 -9.89 -46.55
N PHE A 22 -1.67 -10.45 -46.87
CA PHE A 22 -0.64 -10.77 -45.86
C PHE A 22 -0.11 -9.50 -45.17
N LEU A 23 0.10 -8.42 -45.90
CA LEU A 23 0.49 -7.11 -45.36
C LEU A 23 -0.55 -6.52 -44.41
N ILE A 24 -1.83 -6.60 -44.77
CA ILE A 24 -2.95 -6.14 -43.94
C ILE A 24 -3.02 -6.95 -42.64
N TRP A 25 -2.93 -8.28 -42.74
CA TRP A 25 -2.93 -9.18 -41.59
C TRP A 25 -1.75 -8.89 -40.65
N LYS A 26 -0.54 -8.70 -41.20
CA LYS A 26 0.68 -8.35 -40.43
C LYS A 26 0.54 -6.99 -39.73
N ARG A 27 -0.14 -6.02 -40.33
CA ARG A 27 -0.45 -4.72 -39.69
C ARG A 27 -1.44 -4.87 -38.54
N GLN A 28 -2.53 -5.62 -38.73
CA GLN A 28 -3.52 -5.88 -37.67
C GLN A 28 -2.89 -6.60 -36.47
N TYR A 29 -2.09 -7.64 -36.70
CA TYR A 29 -1.39 -8.33 -35.61
C TYR A 29 -0.46 -7.41 -34.82
N ARG A 30 0.28 -6.51 -35.49
CA ARG A 30 1.11 -5.51 -34.79
C ARG A 30 0.28 -4.56 -33.94
N CYS A 31 -0.85 -4.08 -34.43
CA CYS A 31 -1.72 -3.17 -33.67
C CYS A 31 -2.31 -3.85 -32.42
N ILE A 32 -2.70 -5.12 -32.52
CA ILE A 32 -3.21 -5.90 -31.38
C ILE A 32 -2.10 -6.13 -30.35
N VAL A 33 -0.90 -6.52 -30.79
CA VAL A 33 0.25 -6.72 -29.89
C VAL A 33 0.67 -5.41 -29.23
N PHE A 34 0.68 -4.31 -29.97
CA PHE A 34 1.05 -2.98 -29.47
C PHE A 34 0.04 -2.44 -28.45
N SER A 35 -1.26 -2.55 -28.73
CA SER A 35 -2.31 -2.15 -27.78
C SER A 35 -2.28 -2.99 -26.49
N LYS A 36 -2.00 -4.29 -26.59
CA LYS A 36 -1.82 -5.19 -25.43
C LYS A 36 -0.58 -4.83 -24.62
N LEU A 37 0.54 -4.49 -25.28
CA LEU A 37 1.76 -4.00 -24.62
C LEU A 37 1.56 -2.65 -23.92
N ASN A 38 0.86 -1.71 -24.55
CA ASN A 38 0.62 -0.39 -23.98
C ASN A 38 -0.29 -0.47 -22.75
N SER A 39 -1.33 -1.31 -22.82
CA SER A 39 -2.20 -1.62 -21.67
C SER A 39 -1.44 -2.24 -20.50
N ARG A 40 -0.48 -3.15 -20.76
CA ARG A 40 0.41 -3.72 -19.73
C ARG A 40 1.33 -2.66 -19.11
N ARG A 41 1.91 -1.76 -19.91
CA ARG A 41 2.75 -0.66 -19.41
C ARG A 41 1.97 0.29 -18.49
N LEU A 42 0.73 0.64 -18.85
CA LEU A 42 -0.13 1.48 -18.02
C LEU A 42 -0.46 0.80 -16.67
N LYS A 43 -0.81 -0.49 -16.68
CA LYS A 43 -1.03 -1.29 -15.45
C LYS A 43 0.23 -1.33 -14.56
N MET A 44 1.42 -1.48 -15.15
CA MET A 44 2.70 -1.48 -14.43
C MET A 44 3.01 -0.12 -13.78
N LYS A 45 2.80 0.99 -14.51
CA LYS A 45 2.98 2.35 -13.97
C LYS A 45 2.02 2.60 -12.81
N GLN A 46 0.77 2.16 -12.92
CA GLN A 46 -0.22 2.33 -11.86
C GLN A 46 0.12 1.49 -10.63
N LYS A 47 0.49 0.21 -10.78
CA LYS A 47 1.02 -0.62 -9.69
C LYS A 47 2.20 0.04 -8.97
N ARG A 48 3.14 0.62 -9.73
CA ARG A 48 4.32 1.29 -9.17
C ARG A 48 3.94 2.51 -8.33
N LYS A 49 2.99 3.34 -8.80
CA LYS A 49 2.50 4.51 -8.03
C LYS A 49 1.89 4.09 -6.69
N TYR A 50 1.00 3.10 -6.67
CA TYR A 50 0.41 2.60 -5.42
C TYR A 50 1.44 1.99 -4.48
N SER A 51 2.41 1.24 -5.02
CA SER A 51 3.50 0.70 -4.22
C SER A 51 4.30 1.80 -3.52
N ILE A 52 4.69 2.85 -4.25
CA ILE A 52 5.44 4.00 -3.69
C ILE A 52 4.64 4.67 -2.57
N LEU A 53 3.34 4.91 -2.77
CA LEU A 53 2.48 5.51 -1.74
C LEU A 53 2.40 4.65 -0.48
N ILE A 54 2.27 3.34 -0.60
CA ILE A 54 2.24 2.41 0.54
C ILE A 54 3.56 2.45 1.34
N HIS A 55 4.71 2.52 0.64
CA HIS A 55 6.01 2.63 1.28
C HIS A 55 6.15 3.97 2.02
N LEU A 56 5.72 5.07 1.40
CA LEU A 56 5.74 6.41 2.01
C LEU A 56 4.90 6.47 3.29
N PHE A 57 3.69 5.90 3.28
CA PHE A 57 2.85 5.81 4.48
C PHE A 57 3.49 4.98 5.59
N THR A 58 4.18 3.90 5.24
CA THR A 58 4.91 3.08 6.22
C THR A 58 6.09 3.83 6.82
N PHE A 59 6.81 4.60 6.00
CA PHE A 59 7.89 5.45 6.47
C PHE A 59 7.41 6.54 7.43
N ILE A 60 6.26 7.18 7.14
CA ILE A 60 5.64 8.14 8.05
C ILE A 60 5.30 7.50 9.40
N GLN A 61 4.73 6.29 9.41
CA GLN A 61 4.42 5.58 10.66
C GLN A 61 5.70 5.29 11.49
N ILE A 62 6.77 4.85 10.83
CA ILE A 62 8.05 4.60 11.51
C ILE A 62 8.60 5.88 12.14
N ILE A 63 8.58 7.01 11.41
CA ILE A 63 9.03 8.30 11.94
C ILE A 63 8.18 8.72 13.14
N LEU A 64 6.85 8.61 13.06
CA LEU A 64 5.96 8.99 14.15
C LEU A 64 6.23 8.18 15.41
N VAL A 65 6.33 6.85 15.29
CA VAL A 65 6.64 5.96 16.42
C VAL A 65 8.04 6.26 16.98
N GLY A 66 9.03 6.47 16.11
CA GLY A 66 10.39 6.84 16.52
C GLY A 66 10.46 8.19 17.24
N ALA A 67 9.70 9.18 16.77
CA ALA A 67 9.65 10.51 17.37
C ALA A 67 9.07 10.46 18.79
N VAL A 68 7.94 9.78 18.99
CA VAL A 68 7.34 9.63 20.32
C VAL A 68 8.24 8.80 21.24
N SER A 69 8.84 7.72 20.74
CA SER A 69 9.82 6.93 21.51
C SER A 69 11.02 7.78 21.95
N THR A 70 11.46 8.72 21.11
CA THR A 70 12.54 9.65 21.45
C THR A 70 12.11 10.65 22.53
N ILE A 71 10.88 11.16 22.46
CA ILE A 71 10.31 12.04 23.50
C ILE A 71 10.22 11.30 24.84
N GLU A 72 9.76 10.05 24.84
CA GLU A 72 9.72 9.20 26.03
C GLU A 72 11.13 9.00 26.61
N ASN A 73 12.12 8.67 25.79
CA ASN A 73 13.50 8.53 26.26
C ASN A 73 14.08 9.85 26.80
N LEU A 74 13.69 10.98 26.23
CA LEU A 74 14.12 12.30 26.68
C LEU A 74 13.43 12.74 27.96
N SER A 75 12.21 12.27 28.25
CA SER A 75 11.51 12.60 29.50
C SER A 75 12.30 12.09 30.72
N HIS A 76 12.91 10.90 30.60
CA HIS A 76 13.73 10.32 31.65
C HIS A 76 15.09 10.99 31.79
N LYS A 77 15.63 11.60 30.72
CA LYS A 77 16.96 12.23 30.72
C LYS A 77 16.95 13.73 30.99
N LYS A 78 15.90 14.44 30.56
CA LYS A 78 15.81 15.91 30.62
C LYS A 78 14.59 16.35 31.40
N MET A 79 14.84 16.95 32.57
CA MET A 79 13.80 17.43 33.48
C MET A 79 12.86 18.47 32.84
N GLY A 80 13.34 19.29 31.91
CA GLY A 80 12.51 20.24 31.16
C GLY A 80 11.44 19.56 30.28
N VAL A 81 11.79 18.44 29.65
CA VAL A 81 10.84 17.64 28.84
C VAL A 81 9.80 16.98 29.75
N MET A 82 10.23 16.44 30.89
CA MET A 82 9.32 15.88 31.90
C MET A 82 8.31 16.92 32.39
N ARG A 83 8.75 18.13 32.77
CA ARG A 83 7.84 19.20 33.21
C ARG A 83 6.84 19.60 32.12
N HIS A 84 7.30 19.68 30.86
CA HIS A 84 6.42 19.92 29.74
C HIS A 84 5.36 18.82 29.58
N LEU A 85 5.77 17.55 29.69
CA LEU A 85 4.86 16.41 29.59
C LEU A 85 3.83 16.41 30.73
N VAL A 86 4.23 16.67 31.96
CA VAL A 86 3.31 16.77 33.11
C VAL A 86 2.27 17.88 32.88
N TYR A 87 2.70 19.07 32.45
CA TYR A 87 1.79 20.17 32.13
C TYR A 87 0.80 19.78 31.01
N ARG A 88 1.31 19.22 29.91
CA ARG A 88 0.46 18.79 28.79
C ARG A 88 -0.51 17.69 29.21
N ASN A 89 -0.05 16.71 29.96
CA ASN A 89 -0.89 15.62 30.47
C ASN A 89 -2.03 16.17 31.34
N HIS A 90 -1.77 17.15 32.21
CA HIS A 90 -2.81 17.78 33.02
C HIS A 90 -3.84 18.52 32.16
N VAL A 91 -3.39 19.30 31.17
CA VAL A 91 -4.30 19.99 30.24
C VAL A 91 -5.14 18.97 29.45
N PHE A 92 -4.55 17.90 28.94
CA PHE A 92 -5.26 16.92 28.12
C PHE A 92 -6.12 15.94 28.93
N GLN A 93 -5.87 15.74 30.21
CA GLN A 93 -6.79 15.02 31.11
C GLN A 93 -8.15 15.70 31.23
N THR A 94 -8.23 17.01 31.03
CA THR A 94 -9.52 17.72 31.01
C THR A 94 -10.31 17.51 29.72
N THR A 95 -9.76 16.77 28.76
CA THR A 95 -10.38 16.46 27.46
C THR A 95 -10.65 14.95 27.33
N TRP A 96 -10.69 14.44 26.09
CA TRP A 96 -11.04 13.05 25.77
C TRP A 96 -9.89 12.05 26.02
N PHE A 97 -8.77 12.51 26.60
CA PHE A 97 -7.56 11.71 26.85
C PHE A 97 -7.38 11.45 28.35
N THR A 98 -8.45 10.99 29.02
CA THR A 98 -8.39 10.61 30.43
C THR A 98 -7.67 9.28 30.62
N SER A 99 -7.11 9.06 31.81
CA SER A 99 -6.44 7.80 32.18
C SER A 99 -7.40 6.60 32.12
N GLU A 100 -8.68 6.80 32.47
CA GLU A 100 -9.70 5.75 32.41
C GLU A 100 -9.99 5.30 30.97
N LEU A 101 -10.03 6.25 30.03
CA LEU A 101 -10.18 5.96 28.60
C LEU A 101 -8.93 5.30 28.01
N MET A 102 -7.77 5.36 28.69
CA MET A 102 -6.53 4.71 28.23
C MET A 102 -6.69 3.19 28.09
N TYR A 103 -7.49 2.56 28.97
CA TYR A 103 -7.82 1.15 28.85
C TYR A 103 -8.65 0.87 27.59
N LEU A 104 -9.63 1.72 27.29
CA LEU A 104 -10.45 1.63 26.09
C LEU A 104 -9.61 1.80 24.83
N TYR A 105 -8.67 2.76 24.79
CA TYR A 105 -7.75 2.92 23.67
C TYR A 105 -6.83 1.71 23.45
N ARG A 106 -6.38 1.05 24.53
CA ARG A 106 -5.63 -0.23 24.45
C ARG A 106 -6.45 -1.32 23.76
N ILE A 107 -7.71 -1.48 24.15
CA ILE A 107 -8.61 -2.48 23.56
C ILE A 107 -8.81 -2.18 22.06
N ILE A 108 -9.06 -0.93 21.69
CA ILE A 108 -9.23 -0.54 20.28
C ILE A 108 -7.98 -0.86 19.46
N LEU A 109 -6.78 -0.55 19.98
CA LEU A 109 -5.51 -0.87 19.33
C LEU A 109 -5.36 -2.38 19.09
N ILE A 110 -5.66 -3.20 20.09
CA ILE A 110 -5.61 -4.66 19.96
C ILE A 110 -6.63 -5.15 18.94
N ALA A 111 -7.87 -4.68 19.01
CA ALA A 111 -8.92 -5.06 18.07
C ALA A 111 -8.50 -4.76 16.63
N CYS A 112 -7.96 -3.57 16.37
CA CYS A 112 -7.43 -3.20 15.06
C CYS A 112 -6.25 -4.07 14.62
N PHE A 113 -5.34 -4.41 15.55
CA PHE A 113 -4.23 -5.31 15.27
C PHE A 113 -4.74 -6.71 14.85
N VAL A 114 -5.71 -7.26 15.56
CA VAL A 114 -6.32 -8.57 15.26
C VAL A 114 -7.04 -8.54 13.91
N ILE A 115 -7.81 -7.49 13.60
CA ILE A 115 -8.47 -7.31 12.31
C ILE A 115 -7.43 -7.30 11.17
N HIS A 116 -6.32 -6.59 11.37
CA HIS A 116 -5.25 -6.54 10.38
C HIS A 116 -4.59 -7.91 10.16
N LEU A 117 -4.35 -8.64 11.25
CA LEU A 117 -3.82 -10.00 11.20
C LEU A 117 -4.76 -10.94 10.42
N GLY A 118 -6.06 -10.88 10.68
CA GLY A 118 -7.07 -11.64 9.94
C GLY A 118 -7.10 -11.31 8.44
N SER A 119 -6.97 -10.03 8.09
CA SER A 119 -6.86 -9.59 6.68
C SER A 119 -5.62 -10.15 5.99
N LEU A 120 -4.48 -10.20 6.68
CA LEU A 120 -3.25 -10.79 6.15
C LEU A 120 -3.42 -12.29 5.87
N ILE A 121 -3.96 -13.05 6.83
CA ILE A 121 -4.17 -14.51 6.69
C ILE A 121 -5.09 -14.81 5.50
N LYS A 122 -6.18 -14.06 5.33
CA LYS A 122 -7.12 -14.23 4.21
C LYS A 122 -6.45 -13.98 2.86
N ASN A 123 -5.58 -12.98 2.78
CA ASN A 123 -4.94 -12.55 1.54
C ASN A 123 -3.63 -13.29 1.25
N LEU A 124 -3.12 -14.12 2.18
CA LEU A 124 -1.87 -14.86 2.03
C LEU A 124 -1.88 -15.80 0.81
N LYS A 125 -3.05 -16.39 0.50
CA LYS A 125 -3.23 -17.33 -0.62
C LYS A 125 -3.05 -16.69 -2.00
N TYR A 126 -3.24 -15.36 -2.09
CA TYR A 126 -3.19 -14.61 -3.35
C TYR A 126 -2.03 -13.60 -3.36
N ALA A 127 -1.13 -13.70 -2.39
CA ALA A 127 -0.11 -12.71 -2.09
C ALA A 127 1.13 -12.86 -2.99
N GLY A 128 1.48 -11.79 -3.72
CA GLY A 128 2.82 -11.65 -4.28
C GLY A 128 3.86 -11.34 -3.17
N LYS A 129 5.14 -11.68 -3.41
CA LYS A 129 6.24 -11.46 -2.43
C LYS A 129 6.32 -10.01 -1.91
N THR A 130 6.10 -9.02 -2.77
CA THR A 130 6.13 -7.59 -2.41
C THR A 130 4.95 -7.15 -1.55
N PHE A 131 3.79 -7.80 -1.69
CA PHE A 131 2.66 -7.55 -0.80
C PHE A 131 2.96 -8.08 0.60
N LEU A 132 3.47 -9.32 0.68
CA LEU A 132 3.80 -9.96 1.94
C LEU A 132 4.83 -9.15 2.74
N THR A 133 5.92 -8.69 2.12
CA THR A 133 6.94 -7.88 2.80
C THR A 133 6.38 -6.57 3.36
N SER A 134 5.56 -5.85 2.59
CA SER A 134 4.94 -4.59 3.06
C SER A 134 4.00 -4.79 4.26
N HIS A 135 3.27 -5.90 4.28
CA HIS A 135 2.38 -6.25 5.38
C HIS A 135 3.15 -6.70 6.62
N LEU A 136 4.22 -7.50 6.46
CA LEU A 136 5.08 -7.89 7.56
C LEU A 136 5.73 -6.68 8.25
N ILE A 137 6.22 -5.71 7.47
CA ILE A 137 6.78 -4.47 8.04
C ILE A 137 5.71 -3.70 8.81
N THR A 138 4.51 -3.54 8.24
CA THR A 138 3.40 -2.84 8.90
C THR A 138 2.99 -3.56 10.19
N LEU A 139 2.94 -4.89 10.18
CA LEU A 139 2.62 -5.72 11.34
C LEU A 139 3.67 -5.56 12.44
N GLY A 140 4.96 -5.52 12.09
CA GLY A 140 6.05 -5.23 13.03
C GLY A 140 5.93 -3.86 13.69
N VAL A 141 5.60 -2.81 12.92
CA VAL A 141 5.37 -1.45 13.46
C VAL A 141 4.18 -1.45 14.43
N ASN A 142 3.09 -2.12 14.09
CA ASN A 142 1.91 -2.18 14.97
C ASN A 142 2.16 -3.01 16.22
N LEU A 143 2.91 -4.11 16.11
CA LEU A 143 3.30 -4.90 17.26
C LEU A 143 4.16 -4.07 18.21
N SER A 144 5.12 -3.31 17.69
CA SER A 144 5.92 -2.37 18.48
C SER A 144 5.05 -1.34 19.20
N LEU A 145 4.08 -0.75 18.48
CA LEU A 145 3.09 0.16 19.06
C LEU A 145 2.31 -0.49 20.21
N VAL A 146 1.78 -1.70 20.01
CA VAL A 146 1.04 -2.42 21.07
C VAL A 146 1.96 -2.70 22.26
N LEU A 147 3.15 -3.25 22.06
CA LEU A 147 4.08 -3.57 23.14
C LEU A 147 4.48 -2.33 23.95
N LEU A 148 4.82 -1.24 23.27
CA LEU A 148 5.20 0.02 23.92
C LEU A 148 4.03 0.63 24.68
N PHE A 149 2.82 0.57 24.11
CA PHE A 149 1.62 1.11 24.74
C PHE A 149 1.17 0.31 25.98
N PHE A 150 1.52 -0.97 26.05
CA PHE A 150 1.24 -1.83 27.21
C PHE A 150 2.18 -1.63 28.38
N ASN A 151 3.35 -1.03 28.17
CA ASN A 151 4.27 -0.71 29.26
C ASN A 151 3.60 0.26 30.24
N SER A 152 3.42 -0.18 31.49
CA SER A 152 2.77 0.60 32.55
C SER A 152 3.76 1.62 33.10
N GLY A 153 3.71 2.84 32.57
CA GLY A 153 4.59 3.92 33.02
C GLY A 153 4.91 4.99 31.98
N LEU A 154 4.11 5.10 30.91
CA LEU A 154 4.38 6.04 29.81
C LEU A 154 4.19 7.49 30.29
N SER A 155 5.29 8.20 30.40
CA SER A 155 5.31 9.63 30.74
C SER A 155 4.68 10.48 29.63
N ALA A 156 4.82 10.06 28.38
CA ALA A 156 4.25 10.72 27.20
C ALA A 156 3.00 10.03 26.65
N TYR A 157 2.13 9.47 27.51
CA TYR A 157 0.95 8.69 27.09
C TYR A 157 0.04 9.43 26.09
N TYR A 158 -0.12 10.76 26.22
CA TYR A 158 -0.91 11.56 25.29
C TYR A 158 -0.37 11.50 23.85
N TYR A 159 0.95 11.67 23.68
CA TYR A 159 1.59 11.58 22.37
C TYR A 159 1.49 10.17 21.81
N TRP A 160 1.60 9.15 22.66
CA TRP A 160 1.36 7.76 22.28
C TRP A 160 -0.05 7.53 21.75
N ILE A 161 -1.09 8.07 22.40
CA ILE A 161 -2.48 7.91 21.95
C ILE A 161 -2.68 8.55 20.58
N ILE A 162 -2.20 9.78 20.39
CA ILE A 162 -2.34 10.48 19.10
C ILE A 162 -1.60 9.75 17.99
N THR A 163 -0.37 9.34 18.25
CA THR A 163 0.42 8.59 17.28
C THR A 163 -0.24 7.26 16.95
N ALA A 164 -0.81 6.56 17.94
CA ALA A 164 -1.58 5.35 17.70
C ALA A 164 -2.79 5.60 16.80
N LEU A 165 -3.59 6.63 17.07
CA LEU A 165 -4.76 6.99 16.25
C LEU A 165 -4.36 7.32 14.80
N ILE A 166 -3.32 8.14 14.61
CA ILE A 166 -2.81 8.47 13.27
C ILE A 166 -2.31 7.21 12.56
N CYS A 167 -1.55 6.36 13.26
CA CYS A 167 -1.06 5.11 12.70
C CYS A 167 -2.20 4.19 12.28
N LEU A 168 -3.27 4.08 13.08
CA LEU A 168 -4.47 3.30 12.76
C LEU A 168 -5.16 3.82 11.48
N VAL A 169 -5.36 5.13 11.37
CA VAL A 169 -5.96 5.74 10.18
C VAL A 169 -5.12 5.43 8.93
N ILE A 170 -3.80 5.65 9.00
CA ILE A 170 -2.88 5.35 7.88
C ILE A 170 -2.93 3.86 7.52
N GLN A 171 -3.01 2.97 8.50
CA GLN A 171 -3.06 1.53 8.28
C GLN A 171 -4.35 1.09 7.58
N TYR A 172 -5.50 1.62 7.99
CA TYR A 172 -6.77 1.36 7.31
C TYR A 172 -6.76 1.89 5.87
N PHE A 173 -6.24 3.10 5.64
CA PHE A 173 -6.06 3.63 4.28
C PHE A 173 -5.17 2.73 3.41
N LYS A 174 -4.04 2.24 3.96
CA LYS A 174 -3.18 1.27 3.27
C LYS A 174 -3.94 -0.01 2.91
N MET A 175 -4.74 -0.55 3.83
CA MET A 175 -5.53 -1.76 3.58
C MET A 175 -6.56 -1.55 2.46
N ILE A 176 -7.27 -0.42 2.46
CA ILE A 176 -8.25 -0.08 1.41
C ILE A 176 -7.55 0.07 0.06
N MET A 177 -6.44 0.82 -0.01
CA MET A 177 -5.67 0.96 -1.25
C MET A 177 -5.21 -0.41 -1.78
N HIS A 178 -4.81 -1.31 -0.89
CA HIS A 178 -4.41 -2.65 -1.26
C HIS A 178 -5.56 -3.45 -1.87
N ILE A 179 -6.73 -3.46 -1.22
CA ILE A 179 -7.93 -4.15 -1.73
C ILE A 179 -8.34 -3.57 -3.09
N VAL A 180 -8.37 -2.25 -3.23
CA VAL A 180 -8.76 -1.58 -4.49
C VAL A 180 -7.75 -1.87 -5.59
N ALA A 181 -6.45 -1.83 -5.29
CA ALA A 181 -5.41 -2.10 -6.28
C ALA A 181 -5.49 -3.55 -6.78
N PHE A 182 -5.61 -4.54 -5.88
CA PHE A 182 -5.59 -5.97 -6.25
C PHE A 182 -6.91 -6.44 -6.86
N LYS A 183 -8.06 -6.02 -6.34
CA LYS A 183 -9.38 -6.39 -6.91
C LYS A 183 -9.56 -5.89 -8.35
N LYS A 184 -8.92 -4.77 -8.70
CA LYS A 184 -8.95 -4.22 -10.07
C LYS A 184 -8.02 -4.95 -11.04
N LEU A 185 -7.08 -5.75 -10.52
CA LEU A 185 -6.10 -6.49 -11.32
C LEU A 185 -6.55 -7.92 -11.63
N ASP A 186 -7.33 -8.57 -10.77
CA ASP A 186 -7.81 -9.93 -10.98
C ASP A 186 -9.04 -10.02 -11.91
N LYS A 187 -9.68 -8.89 -12.22
CA LYS A 187 -10.92 -8.84 -13.02
C LYS A 187 -10.72 -8.79 -14.54
N TYR A 188 -9.47 -8.88 -15.05
CA TYR A 188 -9.13 -8.76 -16.48
C TYR A 188 -7.84 -9.50 -16.84
#